data_AF-A0A9W8GWJ7-F1
#
_entry.id   AF-A0A9W8GWJ7-F1
#
_cell.length_a   1.000
_cell.length_b   1.000
_cell.length_c   1.000
_cell.angle_alpha   90.00
_cell.angle_beta   90.00
_cell.angle_gamma   90.00
#
_symmetry.space_group_name_H-M   'P 1'
#
loop_
_entity.id
_entity.type
_entity.pdbx_description
1 polymer ?
#
loop_
_entity_poly.entity_id
_entity_poly.type
_entity_poly.pdbx_seq_one_letter_code
_entity_poly.pdbx_strand_id
1 'polypeptide(L)'
;MVITTKRAPAPTAQTQLKIKTGAVNRLVKEREIYVKEIADQQVRVEEYHQRAVNETDANKRKTYDADLRKQNEVLEETVQMVPHMERRIRDAMQDLENLVLAMKDNIEDVGALASAQEAIAAAGNVVPSSKAM
;
A
#
# COMPACT_ATOMS: atom_id res chain seq x y z
N MET A 1 -0.68 -45.86 0.92
CA MET A 1 -0.90 -45.17 -0.37
C MET A 1 -0.18 -43.83 -0.28
N VAL A 2 1.03 -43.74 -0.83
CA VAL A 2 1.86 -42.53 -0.71
C VAL A 2 1.42 -41.57 -1.80
N ILE A 3 0.75 -40.48 -1.42
CA ILE A 3 0.34 -39.43 -2.36
C ILE A 3 1.62 -38.67 -2.72
N THR A 4 2.33 -39.10 -3.76
CA THR A 4 3.44 -38.35 -4.33
C THR A 4 2.88 -37.11 -5.01
N THR A 5 2.85 -36.00 -4.28
CA THR A 5 2.52 -34.69 -4.84
C THR A 5 3.63 -34.32 -5.83
N LYS A 6 3.32 -34.43 -7.13
CA LYS A 6 4.20 -34.01 -8.22
C LYS A 6 4.40 -32.49 -8.09
N ARG A 7 5.52 -32.07 -7.51
CA ARG A 7 5.86 -30.65 -7.30
C ARG A 7 5.92 -29.95 -8.65
N ALA A 8 5.15 -28.88 -8.84
CA ALA A 8 5.19 -28.10 -10.07
C ALA A 8 6.61 -27.55 -10.31
N PRO A 9 7.07 -27.43 -11.57
CA PRO A 9 8.36 -26.86 -11.88
C PRO A 9 8.44 -25.41 -11.38
N ALA A 10 9.65 -24.98 -10.99
CA ALA A 10 9.87 -23.62 -10.53
C ALA A 10 9.45 -22.60 -11.62
N PRO A 11 8.85 -21.46 -11.23
CA PRO A 11 8.39 -20.46 -12.19
C PRO A 11 9.57 -19.87 -12.97
N THR A 12 9.41 -19.77 -14.29
CA THR A 12 10.40 -19.15 -15.19
C THR A 12 10.58 -17.67 -14.87
N ALA A 13 11.70 -17.07 -15.29
CA ALA A 13 11.97 -15.65 -15.08
C ALA A 13 10.85 -14.75 -15.65
N GLN A 14 10.29 -15.10 -16.82
CA GLN A 14 9.13 -14.42 -17.41
C GLN A 14 7.86 -14.53 -16.55
N THR A 15 7.63 -15.71 -15.97
CA THR A 15 6.49 -15.90 -15.05
C THR A 15 6.68 -15.09 -13.77
N GLN A 16 7.91 -15.08 -13.23
CA GLN A 16 8.26 -14.29 -12.05
C GLN A 16 8.11 -12.79 -12.29
N LEU A 17 8.44 -12.31 -13.49
CA LEU A 17 8.27 -10.91 -13.88
C LEU A 17 6.80 -10.50 -13.74
N LYS A 18 5.89 -11.26 -14.35
CA LYS A 18 4.43 -11.00 -14.27
C LYS A 18 3.92 -11.07 -12.82
N ILE A 19 4.39 -12.04 -12.04
CA ILE A 19 4.00 -12.21 -10.63
C ILE A 19 4.44 -11.00 -9.79
N LYS A 20 5.71 -10.58 -9.91
CA LYS A 20 6.28 -9.47 -9.14
C LYS A 20 5.69 -8.13 -9.56
N THR A 21 5.48 -7.90 -10.87
CA THR A 21 4.72 -6.75 -11.38
C THR A 21 3.32 -6.68 -10.76
N GLY A 22 2.60 -7.80 -10.73
CA GLY A 22 1.29 -7.87 -10.10
C GLY A 22 1.33 -7.60 -8.59
N ALA A 23 2.39 -8.04 -7.89
CA ALA A 23 2.56 -7.78 -6.47
C ALA A 23 2.76 -6.29 -6.18
N VAL A 24 3.62 -5.60 -6.94
CA VAL A 24 3.84 -4.15 -6.82
C VAL A 24 2.55 -3.39 -7.06
N ASN A 25 1.82 -3.69 -8.14
CA ASN A 25 0.56 -3.02 -8.46
C ASN A 25 -0.51 -3.19 -7.38
N ARG A 26 -0.60 -4.36 -6.72
CA ARG A 26 -1.53 -4.56 -5.60
C ARG A 26 -1.14 -3.75 -4.39
N LEU A 27 0.13 -3.73 -4.03
CA LEU A 27 0.62 -2.97 -2.88
C LEU A 27 0.42 -1.46 -3.05
N VAL A 28 0.66 -0.92 -4.25
CA VAL A 28 0.38 0.49 -4.56
C VAL A 28 -1.10 0.81 -4.35
N LYS A 29 -2.00 -0.03 -4.88
CA LYS A 29 -3.45 0.12 -4.67
C LYS A 29 -3.88 -0.02 -3.21
N GLU A 30 -3.30 -0.97 -2.46
CA GLU A 30 -3.54 -1.11 -1.02
C GLU A 30 -3.19 0.19 -0.28
N ARG A 31 -2.04 0.80 -0.59
CA ARG A 31 -1.66 2.10 -0.01
C ARG A 31 -2.65 3.21 -0.37
N GLU A 32 -3.10 3.29 -1.62
CA GLU A 32 -4.09 4.28 -2.05
C GLU A 32 -5.42 4.15 -1.28
N ILE A 33 -5.85 2.92 -0.99
CA ILE A 33 -7.04 2.67 -0.16
C ILE A 33 -6.85 3.24 1.25
N TYR A 34 -5.71 2.98 1.89
CA TYR A 34 -5.42 3.54 3.22
C TYR A 34 -5.35 5.07 3.22
N VAL A 35 -4.74 5.67 2.19
CA VAL A 35 -4.68 7.14 2.06
C VAL A 35 -6.08 7.74 1.90
N LYS A 36 -6.94 7.09 1.12
CA LYS A 36 -8.34 7.52 0.99
C LYS A 36 -9.11 7.40 2.30
N GLU A 37 -8.95 6.28 3.01
CA GLU A 37 -9.59 6.06 4.32
C GLU A 37 -9.17 7.14 5.33
N ILE A 38 -7.88 7.52 5.36
CA ILE A 38 -7.38 8.61 6.20
C ILE A 38 -8.09 9.93 5.87
N ALA A 39 -8.27 10.25 4.59
CA ALA A 39 -8.98 11.47 4.18
C ALA A 39 -10.45 11.44 4.62
N ASP A 40 -11.14 10.32 4.44
CA ASP A 40 -12.54 10.16 4.85
C ASP A 40 -12.70 10.25 6.38
N GLN A 41 -11.75 9.69 7.14
CA GLN A 41 -11.70 9.78 8.60
C GLN A 41 -11.38 11.20 9.09
N GLN A 42 -10.51 11.93 8.41
CA GLN A 42 -10.23 13.35 8.74
C GLN A 42 -11.47 14.22 8.59
N VAL A 43 -12.26 14.03 7.53
CA VAL A 43 -13.55 14.73 7.36
C VAL A 43 -14.48 14.42 8.53
N ARG A 44 -14.58 13.14 8.92
CA ARG A 44 -15.40 12.72 10.06
C ARG A 44 -14.92 13.36 11.37
N VAL A 45 -13.62 13.35 11.65
CA VAL A 45 -13.04 14.01 12.84
C VAL A 45 -13.42 15.49 12.88
N GLU A 46 -13.34 16.18 11.75
CA GLU A 46 -13.74 17.59 11.67
C GLU A 46 -15.24 17.77 11.96
N GLU A 47 -16.12 16.91 11.44
CA GLU A 47 -17.55 16.96 11.77
C GLU A 47 -17.81 16.79 13.29
N TYR A 48 -17.12 15.86 13.95
CA TYR A 48 -17.23 15.68 15.40
C TYR A 48 -16.70 16.90 16.16
N HIS A 49 -15.59 17.47 15.71
CA HIS A 49 -15.03 18.68 16.29
C HIS A 49 -16.02 19.84 16.20
N GLN A 50 -16.63 20.06 15.04
CA GLN A 50 -17.64 21.11 14.86
C GLN A 50 -18.88 20.89 15.74
N ARG A 51 -19.34 19.64 15.92
CA ARG A 51 -20.44 19.33 16.85
C ARG A 51 -20.06 19.66 18.30
N ALA A 52 -18.86 19.30 18.73
CA ALA A 52 -18.37 19.60 20.07
C ALA A 52 -18.27 21.12 20.32
N VAL A 53 -17.72 21.88 19.36
CA VAL A 53 -17.53 23.33 19.49
C VAL A 53 -18.87 24.08 19.49
N ASN A 54 -19.85 23.64 18.71
CA ASN A 54 -21.16 24.29 18.62
C ASN A 54 -22.16 23.88 19.71
N GLU A 55 -21.84 22.84 20.50
CA GLU A 55 -22.71 22.39 21.58
C GLU A 55 -22.61 23.29 22.82
N THR A 56 -23.78 23.69 23.32
CA THR A 56 -23.94 24.60 24.47
C THR A 56 -24.25 23.85 25.76
N ASP A 57 -24.80 22.64 25.66
CA ASP A 57 -25.01 21.76 26.82
C ASP A 57 -23.68 21.11 27.23
N ALA A 58 -23.26 21.37 28.47
CA ALA A 58 -21.97 20.89 28.99
C ALA A 58 -21.87 19.36 29.05
N ASN A 59 -22.99 18.66 29.32
CA ASN A 59 -22.98 17.19 29.37
C ASN A 59 -22.88 16.60 27.96
N LYS A 60 -23.59 17.18 26.98
CA LYS A 60 -23.49 16.75 25.58
C LYS A 60 -22.14 17.08 24.96
N ARG A 61 -21.58 18.25 25.26
CA ARG A 61 -20.22 18.62 24.83
C ARG A 61 -19.21 17.59 25.32
N LYS A 62 -19.28 17.20 26.60
CA LYS A 62 -18.39 16.17 27.17
C LYS A 62 -18.51 14.83 26.44
N THR A 63 -19.72 14.44 26.01
CA THR A 63 -19.88 13.22 25.19
C THR A 63 -19.26 13.37 23.81
N TYR A 64 -19.44 14.51 23.14
CA TYR A 64 -18.81 14.76 21.84
C TYR A 64 -17.29 14.82 21.91
N ASP A 65 -16.73 15.39 22.97
CA ASP A 65 -15.28 15.39 23.20
C ASP A 65 -14.72 13.97 23.38
N ALA A 66 -15.47 13.08 24.03
CA ALA A 66 -15.09 11.68 24.18
C ALA A 66 -15.14 10.93 22.83
N ASP A 67 -16.19 11.17 22.04
CA ASP A 67 -16.33 10.60 20.69
C ASP A 67 -15.20 11.10 19.77
N LEU A 68 -14.88 12.39 19.81
CA LEU A 68 -13.81 13.00 19.03
C LEU A 68 -12.44 12.37 19.38
N ARG A 69 -12.15 12.15 20.67
CA ARG A 69 -10.94 11.44 21.10
C ARG A 69 -10.89 10.04 20.50
N LYS A 70 -12.00 9.30 20.55
CA LYS A 70 -12.07 7.96 19.97
C LYS A 70 -11.86 7.97 18.45
N GLN A 71 -12.42 8.93 17.72
CA GLN A 71 -12.20 9.06 16.29
C GLN A 71 -10.73 9.39 15.96
N ASN A 72 -10.08 10.24 16.77
CA ASN A 72 -8.65 10.53 16.60
C ASN A 72 -7.77 9.29 16.82
N GLU A 73 -8.08 8.45 17.83
CA GLU A 73 -7.37 7.18 18.02
C GLU A 73 -7.49 6.26 16.80
N VAL A 74 -8.69 6.12 16.24
CA VAL A 74 -8.93 5.30 15.03
C VAL A 74 -8.20 5.87 13.81
N LEU A 75 -8.17 7.20 13.67
CA LEU A 75 -7.41 7.87 12.63
C LEU A 75 -5.91 7.60 12.77
N GLU A 76 -5.36 7.70 13.98
CA GLU A 76 -3.95 7.43 14.24
C GLU A 76 -3.56 5.99 13.91
N GLU A 77 -4.39 5.01 14.31
CA GLU A 77 -4.19 3.59 13.94
C GLU A 77 -4.12 3.40 12.41
N THR A 78 -4.99 4.09 11.67
CA THR A 78 -5.03 4.01 10.20
C THR A 78 -3.80 4.70 9.57
N VAL A 79 -3.39 5.86 10.09
CA VAL A 79 -2.19 6.59 9.64
C VAL A 79 -0.93 5.73 9.82
N GLN A 80 -0.84 4.98 10.93
CA GLN A 80 0.28 4.10 11.20
C GLN A 80 0.42 2.93 10.19
N MET A 81 -0.62 2.63 9.40
CA MET A 81 -0.55 1.61 8.35
C MET A 81 0.21 2.07 7.10
N VAL A 82 0.23 3.38 6.80
CA VAL A 82 0.85 3.91 5.58
C VAL A 82 2.35 3.59 5.53
N PRO A 83 3.17 3.85 6.58
CA PRO A 83 4.58 3.48 6.59
C PRO A 83 4.82 1.97 6.41
N HIS A 84 3.92 1.12 6.93
CA HIS A 84 4.01 -0.32 6.74
C HIS A 84 3.81 -0.71 5.27
N MET A 85 2.82 -0.12 4.60
CA MET A 85 2.60 -0.35 3.17
C MET A 85 3.76 0.18 2.33
N GLU A 86 4.28 1.37 2.64
CA GLU A 86 5.41 1.97 1.92
C GLU A 86 6.68 1.10 1.99
N ARG A 87 6.96 0.49 3.15
CA ARG A 87 8.06 -0.48 3.27
C ARG A 87 7.85 -1.68 2.35
N ARG A 88 6.65 -2.27 2.35
CA ARG A 88 6.33 -3.43 1.50
C ARG A 88 6.44 -3.08 0.01
N ILE A 89 5.97 -1.90 -0.39
CA ILE A 89 6.11 -1.40 -1.76
C ILE A 89 7.58 -1.26 -2.14
N ARG A 90 8.40 -0.66 -1.28
CA ARG A 90 9.84 -0.48 -1.51
C ARG A 90 10.55 -1.82 -1.71
N ASP A 91 10.27 -2.80 -0.85
CA ASP A 91 10.87 -4.13 -0.95
C ASP A 91 10.45 -4.85 -2.25
N ALA A 92 9.16 -4.82 -2.59
CA ALA A 92 8.64 -5.44 -3.81
C ALA A 92 9.14 -4.73 -5.09
N MET A 93 9.23 -3.40 -5.06
CA MET A 93 9.78 -2.59 -6.14
C MET A 93 11.24 -2.93 -6.37
N GLN A 94 12.06 -3.00 -5.31
CA GLN A 94 13.48 -3.35 -5.42
C GLN A 94 13.69 -4.76 -5.97
N ASP A 95 12.86 -5.72 -5.54
CA ASP A 95 12.88 -7.09 -6.03
C ASP A 95 12.50 -7.16 -7.52
N LEU A 96 11.52 -6.38 -7.96
CA LEU A 96 11.14 -6.27 -9.38
C LEU A 96 12.24 -5.60 -10.22
N GLU A 97 12.83 -4.50 -9.73
CA GLU A 97 13.97 -3.83 -10.38
C GLU A 97 15.15 -4.78 -10.58
N ASN A 98 15.49 -5.55 -9.53
CA ASN A 98 16.58 -6.53 -9.58
C ASN A 98 16.30 -7.62 -10.61
N LEU A 99 15.05 -8.10 -10.69
CA LEU A 99 14.67 -9.10 -11.69
C LEU A 99 14.76 -8.53 -13.11
N VAL A 100 14.28 -7.31 -13.35
CA VAL A 100 14.40 -6.64 -14.66
C VAL A 100 15.87 -6.48 -15.07
N LEU A 101 16.73 -6.08 -14.13
CA LEU A 101 18.18 -5.98 -14.35
C LEU A 101 18.82 -7.32 -14.70
N ALA A 102 18.46 -8.39 -13.98
CA ALA A 102 18.97 -9.74 -14.24
C ALA A 102 18.48 -10.31 -15.59
N MET A 103 17.32 -9.86 -16.07
CA MET A 103 16.73 -10.31 -17.33
C MET A 103 17.14 -9.46 -18.54
N LYS A 104 17.92 -8.38 -18.37
CA LYS A 104 18.19 -7.34 -19.40
C LYS A 104 18.58 -7.89 -20.78
N ASP A 105 19.29 -9.00 -20.84
CA ASP A 105 19.78 -9.62 -22.08
C ASP A 105 18.88 -10.76 -22.62
N ASN A 106 17.84 -11.16 -21.89
CA ASN A 106 16.96 -12.32 -22.18
C ASN A 106 15.47 -11.99 -21.98
N ILE A 107 15.02 -10.84 -22.48
CA ILE A 107 13.61 -10.44 -22.42
C ILE A 107 12.89 -10.86 -23.69
N GLU A 108 12.06 -11.89 -23.57
CA GLU A 108 11.23 -12.40 -24.68
C GLU A 108 9.89 -11.65 -24.79
N ASP A 109 9.30 -11.27 -23.65
CA ASP A 109 8.00 -10.59 -23.59
C ASP A 109 8.19 -9.09 -23.29
N VAL A 110 8.25 -8.30 -24.37
CA VAL A 110 8.40 -6.83 -24.30
C VAL A 110 7.20 -6.17 -23.59
N GLY A 111 5.99 -6.73 -23.72
CA GLY A 111 4.80 -6.21 -23.05
C GLY A 111 4.85 -6.40 -21.54
N ALA A 112 5.36 -7.55 -21.08
CA ALA A 112 5.60 -7.80 -19.66
C ALA A 112 6.66 -6.87 -19.07
N LEU A 113 7.71 -6.55 -19.84
CA LEU A 113 8.73 -5.57 -19.43
C LEU A 113 8.15 -4.16 -19.29
N ALA A 114 7.39 -3.69 -20.28
CA ALA A 114 6.75 -2.38 -20.22
C ALA A 114 5.85 -2.26 -18.98
N SER A 115 5.03 -3.30 -18.73
CA SER A 115 4.18 -3.37 -17.54
C SER A 115 4.97 -3.34 -16.23
N ALA A 116 6.14 -4.00 -16.19
CA ALA A 116 7.02 -3.98 -15.03
C ALA A 116 7.61 -2.58 -14.78
N GLN A 117 8.04 -1.90 -15.85
CA GLN A 117 8.58 -0.54 -15.78
C GLN A 117 7.52 0.47 -15.32
N GLU A 118 6.29 0.36 -15.82
CA GLU A 118 5.16 1.16 -15.36
C GLU A 118 4.87 0.92 -13.87
N ALA A 119 4.88 -0.34 -13.42
CA ALA A 119 4.69 -0.66 -12.00
C ALA A 119 5.80 -0.09 -11.11
N ILE A 120 7.06 -0.13 -11.56
CA ILE A 120 8.20 0.49 -10.86
C ILE A 120 8.03 2.02 -10.80
N ALA A 121 7.64 2.66 -11.91
CA ALA A 121 7.41 4.10 -11.95
C ALA A 121 6.26 4.51 -11.02
N ALA A 122 5.14 3.78 -11.05
CA ALA A 122 4.01 4.01 -10.16
C ALA A 122 4.42 3.86 -8.69
N ALA A 123 5.17 2.80 -8.35
CA ALA A 123 5.70 2.61 -7.00
C ALA A 123 6.67 3.73 -6.57
N GLY A 124 7.53 4.20 -7.48
CA GLY A 124 8.45 5.30 -7.24
C GLY A 124 7.77 6.65 -6.98
N ASN A 125 6.59 6.87 -7.55
CA ASN A 125 5.78 8.07 -7.29
C ASN A 125 5.19 8.10 -5.87
N VAL A 126 4.87 6.94 -5.30
CA VAL A 126 4.32 6.84 -3.93
C VAL A 126 5.39 6.60 -2.88
N VAL A 127 6.52 6.00 -3.23
CA VAL A 127 7.60 5.68 -2.30
C VAL A 127 8.95 5.97 -2.96
N PRO A 128 9.71 7.00 -2.54
CA PRO A 128 10.99 7.31 -3.16
C PRO A 128 11.97 6.15 -2.96
N SER A 129 12.68 5.76 -4.03
CA SER A 129 13.60 4.61 -3.99
C SER A 129 14.67 4.77 -2.91
N SER A 130 15.00 3.66 -2.24
CA SER A 130 15.97 3.64 -1.13
C SER A 130 17.39 4.01 -1.54
N LYS A 131 17.68 4.02 -2.84
CA LYS A 131 19.01 4.28 -3.39
C LYS A 131 19.47 5.75 -3.31
N ALA A 132 18.68 6.63 -2.69
CA ALA A 132 18.96 8.07 -2.55
C ALA A 132 19.07 8.56 -1.08
N MET A 133 19.33 7.67 -0.12
CA MET A 133 19.83 8.05 1.21
C MET A 133 21.18 7.41 1.48
#